data_AF-A0A177D6S5-F1
#
_entry.id   AF-A0A177D6S5-F1
#
_cell.length_a   1.000
_cell.length_b   1.000
_cell.length_c   1.000
_cell.angle_alpha   90.00
_cell.angle_beta   90.00
_cell.angle_gamma   90.00
#
_symmetry.space_group_name_H-M   'P 1'
#
loop_
_entity.id
_entity.type
_entity.pdbx_description
1 polymer ?
#
loop_
_entity_poly.entity_id
_entity_poly.type
_entity_poly.pdbx_seq_one_letter_code
_entity_poly.pdbx_strand_id
1 'polypeptide(L)'
;NKVFKPPLIKRAFEATRIHPPNPAVVLDKFAKEGSDSEASSTSVLSGEDWLKLKSIVRQEVRDQSSKGVRKLQRSLHHLAAQNTLLHGELKGLRQSLAIKKRRETKSYTLQLEDHPEYHGGAIWWSPTSVKRVRDNKIQQQQQAELEKLQKAEQAEASKAARNCELQLKAARRVEREKGWEETRKRKAEEKAEREHRRSLRDAAKAIQLPQSVAVIA
;
A
#
# COMPACT_ATOMS: atom_id res chain seq x y z
N ASN A 1 31.48 3.88 -34.01
CA ASN A 1 32.88 4.02 -33.55
C ASN A 1 33.87 4.04 -34.72
N LYS A 2 33.85 5.09 -35.57
CA LYS A 2 34.74 5.21 -36.76
C LYS A 2 35.96 6.12 -36.55
N VAL A 3 36.10 6.74 -35.37
CA VAL A 3 37.03 7.86 -35.12
C VAL A 3 38.39 7.40 -34.56
N PHE A 4 38.41 6.38 -33.70
CA PHE A 4 39.64 5.88 -33.08
C PHE A 4 40.25 4.71 -33.87
N LYS A 5 40.88 5.03 -35.01
CA LYS A 5 41.65 4.05 -35.79
C LYS A 5 43.15 4.19 -35.46
N PRO A 6 43.90 3.09 -35.30
CA PRO A 6 45.35 3.12 -35.06
C PRO A 6 46.14 4.06 -35.99
N PRO A 7 45.90 4.11 -37.32
CA PRO A 7 46.63 5.04 -38.20
C PRO A 7 46.29 6.51 -37.97
N LEU A 8 45.05 6.84 -37.59
CA LEU A 8 44.63 8.22 -37.32
C LEU A 8 45.27 8.75 -36.04
N ILE A 9 45.35 7.89 -35.03
CA ILE A 9 45.99 8.18 -33.74
C ILE A 9 47.48 8.48 -33.95
N LYS A 10 48.19 7.67 -34.77
CA LYS A 10 49.61 7.92 -35.11
C LYS A 10 49.81 9.28 -35.79
N ARG A 11 48.96 9.63 -36.77
CA ARG A 11 49.02 10.93 -37.46
C ARG A 11 48.77 12.13 -36.53
N ALA A 12 47.89 12.01 -35.54
CA ALA A 12 47.65 13.07 -34.56
C ALA A 12 48.88 13.34 -33.67
N PHE A 13 49.61 12.28 -33.30
CA PHE A 13 50.87 12.41 -32.56
C PHE A 13 52.01 12.99 -33.42
N GLU A 14 52.09 12.62 -34.70
CA GLU A 14 53.02 13.24 -35.66
C GLU A 14 52.75 14.74 -35.82
N ALA A 15 51.47 15.14 -35.97
CA ALA A 15 51.07 16.54 -36.16
C ALA A 15 51.37 17.42 -34.93
N THR A 16 51.26 16.86 -33.73
CA THR A 16 51.50 17.58 -32.47
C THR A 16 52.98 17.55 -32.03
N ARG A 17 53.82 16.74 -32.69
CA ARG A 17 55.21 16.44 -32.29
C ARG A 17 55.36 15.94 -30.84
N ILE A 18 54.27 15.56 -30.19
CA ILE A 18 54.27 14.95 -28.86
C ILE A 18 54.40 13.45 -29.09
N HIS A 19 55.65 12.96 -29.13
CA HIS A 19 55.94 11.54 -29.21
C HIS A 19 56.21 11.00 -27.80
N PRO A 20 55.31 10.17 -27.22
CA PRO A 20 55.65 9.44 -26.01
C PRO A 20 56.75 8.42 -26.38
N PRO A 21 57.90 8.39 -25.70
CA PRO A 21 59.01 7.48 -26.00
C PRO A 21 58.63 5.99 -25.97
N ASN A 22 57.47 5.65 -25.39
CA ASN A 22 56.92 4.31 -25.42
C ASN A 22 55.38 4.37 -25.57
N PRO A 23 54.82 4.01 -26.75
CA PRO A 23 53.38 4.00 -26.97
C PRO A 23 52.65 2.89 -26.19
N ALA A 24 53.37 1.85 -25.75
CA ALA A 24 52.78 0.75 -24.99
C ALA A 24 52.33 1.20 -23.60
N VAL A 25 52.94 2.22 -22.99
CA VAL A 25 52.56 2.74 -21.67
C VAL A 25 51.11 3.24 -21.64
N VAL A 26 50.61 3.77 -22.76
CA VAL A 26 49.21 4.18 -22.87
C VAL A 26 48.31 2.96 -23.01
N LEU A 27 48.73 1.95 -23.80
CA LEU A 27 47.96 0.72 -24.00
C LEU A 27 47.89 -0.15 -22.73
N ASP A 28 48.98 -0.21 -21.95
CA ASP A 28 49.07 -0.98 -20.70
C ASP A 28 48.17 -0.43 -19.60
N LYS A 29 47.95 0.89 -19.58
CA LYS A 29 46.99 1.53 -18.66
C LYS A 29 45.57 1.02 -18.89
N PHE A 30 45.17 0.84 -20.15
CA PHE A 30 43.83 0.34 -20.49
C PHE A 30 43.74 -1.19 -20.48
N ALA A 31 44.86 -1.90 -20.62
CA ALA A 31 44.89 -3.36 -20.49
C ALA A 31 44.66 -3.83 -19.04
N LYS A 32 45.15 -3.09 -18.04
CA LYS A 32 44.96 -3.41 -16.62
C LYS A 32 43.53 -3.22 -16.11
N GLU A 33 42.76 -2.30 -16.70
CA GLU A 33 41.37 -2.05 -16.28
C GLU A 33 40.37 -3.12 -16.77
N GLY A 34 40.81 -4.04 -17.63
CA GLY A 34 40.02 -5.22 -18.03
C GLY A 34 40.25 -6.46 -17.16
N SER A 35 41.15 -6.41 -16.18
CA SER A 35 41.31 -7.48 -15.20
C SER A 35 40.17 -7.37 -14.21
N ASP A 36 39.08 -8.06 -14.52
CA ASP A 36 38.03 -8.40 -13.56
C ASP A 36 38.69 -8.82 -12.25
N SER A 37 38.52 -7.96 -11.25
CA SER A 37 38.83 -8.28 -9.87
C SER A 37 38.14 -9.60 -9.57
N GLU A 38 38.89 -10.64 -9.21
CA GLU A 38 38.38 -11.82 -8.51
C GLU A 38 37.76 -11.35 -7.18
N ALA A 39 36.57 -10.76 -7.27
CA ALA A 39 35.78 -10.38 -6.14
C ALA A 39 35.04 -11.64 -5.69
N SER A 40 35.68 -12.37 -4.79
CA SER A 40 35.09 -13.19 -3.73
C SER A 40 33.73 -13.82 -4.09
N SER A 41 33.78 -15.08 -4.51
CA SER A 41 32.65 -15.91 -4.99
C SER A 41 31.50 -16.16 -3.99
N THR A 42 31.38 -15.40 -2.90
CA THR A 42 30.40 -15.62 -1.83
C THR A 42 29.53 -14.42 -1.49
N SER A 43 29.74 -13.24 -2.10
CA SER A 43 28.89 -12.08 -1.84
C SER A 43 27.57 -12.17 -2.61
N VAL A 44 26.44 -12.01 -1.90
CA VAL A 44 25.11 -11.88 -2.50
C VAL A 44 25.13 -10.72 -3.49
N LEU A 45 24.88 -11.02 -4.77
CA LEU A 45 24.85 -10.01 -5.82
C LEU A 45 23.69 -9.05 -5.53
N SER A 46 24.02 -7.76 -5.37
CA SER A 46 23.01 -6.72 -5.21
C SER A 46 22.16 -6.66 -6.47
N GLY A 47 20.84 -6.48 -6.32
CA GLY A 47 19.91 -6.44 -7.45
C GLY A 47 20.22 -5.36 -8.49
N GLU A 48 21.01 -4.34 -8.12
CA GLU A 48 21.51 -3.31 -9.03
C GLU A 48 22.59 -3.81 -10.02
N ASP A 49 23.28 -4.91 -9.70
CA ASP A 49 24.41 -5.45 -10.47
C ASP A 49 23.95 -6.42 -11.58
N TRP A 50 22.92 -6.04 -12.33
CA TRP A 50 22.36 -6.90 -13.39
C TRP A 50 23.39 -7.30 -14.45
N LEU A 51 24.43 -6.48 -14.68
CA LEU A 51 25.56 -6.80 -15.57
C LEU A 51 26.37 -7.99 -15.04
N LYS A 52 26.58 -8.06 -13.72
CA LYS A 52 27.27 -9.20 -13.08
C LYS A 52 26.41 -10.46 -13.17
N LEU A 53 25.11 -10.35 -12.87
CA LEU A 53 24.16 -11.45 -13.05
C LEU A 53 24.10 -11.93 -14.51
N LYS A 54 24.14 -11.02 -15.47
CA LYS A 54 24.20 -11.36 -16.91
C LYS A 54 25.51 -12.04 -17.28
N SER A 55 26.64 -11.63 -16.72
CA SER A 55 27.94 -12.27 -16.93
C SER A 55 27.90 -13.72 -16.45
N ILE A 56 27.41 -13.94 -15.23
CA ILE A 56 27.26 -15.28 -14.63
C ILE A 56 26.33 -16.15 -15.48
N VAL A 57 25.18 -15.63 -15.90
CA VAL A 57 24.26 -16.36 -16.79
C VAL A 57 24.93 -16.72 -18.12
N ARG A 58 25.83 -15.87 -18.64
CA ARG A 58 26.58 -16.18 -19.87
C ARG A 58 27.66 -17.23 -19.65
N GLN A 59 28.31 -17.22 -18.50
CA GLN A 59 29.36 -18.17 -18.13
C GLN A 59 28.78 -19.57 -17.89
N GLU A 60 27.67 -19.67 -17.16
CA GLU A 60 27.10 -20.95 -16.74
C GLU A 60 26.27 -21.62 -17.86
N VAL A 61 25.62 -20.83 -18.69
CA VAL A 61 24.76 -21.35 -19.76
C VAL A 61 25.56 -21.55 -21.04
N ARG A 62 25.73 -22.82 -21.42
CA ARG A 62 26.34 -23.22 -22.70
C ARG A 62 25.53 -22.76 -23.91
N ASP A 63 24.21 -22.97 -23.90
CA ASP A 63 23.30 -22.64 -25.01
C ASP A 63 22.56 -21.31 -24.83
N GLN A 64 23.25 -20.22 -25.12
CA GLN A 64 22.71 -18.86 -24.98
C GLN A 64 21.59 -18.53 -25.98
N SER A 65 21.54 -19.23 -27.11
CA SER A 65 20.52 -19.05 -28.16
C SER A 65 19.19 -19.74 -27.84
N SER A 66 19.18 -20.61 -26.81
CA SER A 66 17.98 -21.33 -26.40
C SER A 66 16.85 -20.35 -26.04
N LYS A 67 15.61 -20.74 -26.36
CA LYS A 67 14.43 -19.88 -26.18
C LYS A 67 14.21 -19.54 -24.70
N GLY A 68 14.50 -20.49 -23.80
CA GLY A 68 14.40 -20.32 -22.35
C GLY A 68 15.39 -19.29 -21.81
N VAL A 69 16.65 -19.36 -22.23
CA VAL A 69 17.70 -18.43 -21.76
C VAL A 69 17.45 -17.01 -22.26
N ARG A 70 16.99 -16.84 -23.50
CA ARG A 70 16.57 -15.53 -24.00
C ARG A 70 15.40 -14.95 -23.20
N LYS A 71 14.44 -15.78 -22.79
CA LYS A 71 13.33 -15.34 -21.92
C LYS A 71 13.86 -14.93 -20.54
N LEU A 72 14.76 -15.72 -19.96
CA LEU A 72 15.40 -15.42 -18.68
C LEU A 72 16.20 -14.11 -18.70
N GLN A 73 16.99 -13.87 -19.76
CA GLN A 73 17.76 -12.63 -19.90
C GLN A 73 16.85 -11.41 -20.02
N ARG A 74 15.74 -11.53 -20.74
CA ARG A 74 14.75 -10.44 -20.86
C ARG A 74 14.05 -10.18 -19.53
N SER A 75 13.65 -11.21 -18.80
CA SER A 75 13.02 -11.04 -17.48
C SER A 75 13.99 -10.44 -16.47
N LEU A 76 15.26 -10.86 -16.48
CA LEU A 76 16.29 -10.28 -15.62
C LEU A 76 16.49 -8.79 -15.91
N HIS A 77 16.60 -8.41 -17.19
CA HIS A 77 16.71 -7.00 -17.57
C HIS A 77 15.47 -6.19 -17.16
N HIS A 78 14.27 -6.76 -17.32
CA HIS A 78 13.03 -6.10 -16.92
C HIS A 78 12.98 -5.86 -15.40
N LEU A 79 13.32 -6.85 -14.59
CA LEU A 79 13.39 -6.73 -13.14
C LEU A 79 14.43 -5.70 -12.70
N ALA A 80 15.60 -5.68 -13.34
CA ALA A 80 16.63 -4.68 -13.07
C ALA A 80 16.11 -3.26 -13.35
N ALA A 81 15.43 -3.05 -14.49
CA ALA A 81 14.84 -1.76 -14.84
C ALA A 81 13.71 -1.34 -13.87
N GLN A 82 12.91 -2.30 -13.39
CA GLN A 82 11.89 -2.02 -12.37
C GLN A 82 12.52 -1.64 -11.03
N ASN A 83 13.54 -2.35 -10.58
CA ASN A 83 14.24 -2.02 -9.33
C ASN A 83 14.86 -0.62 -9.39
N THR A 84 15.51 -0.25 -10.50
CA THR A 84 16.10 1.10 -10.62
C THR A 84 15.04 2.19 -10.57
N LEU A 85 13.89 1.99 -11.22
CA LEU A 85 12.75 2.90 -11.13
C LEU A 85 12.23 3.01 -9.69
N LEU A 86 11.99 1.88 -9.01
CA LEU A 86 11.51 1.84 -7.63
C LEU A 86 12.49 2.53 -6.67
N HIS A 87 13.80 2.31 -6.81
CA HIS A 87 14.79 3.00 -6.00
C HIS A 87 14.81 4.50 -6.26
N GLY A 88 14.63 4.92 -7.51
CA GLY A 88 14.46 6.33 -7.89
C GLY A 88 13.24 6.96 -7.21
N GLU A 89 12.09 6.29 -7.28
CA GLU A 89 10.85 6.71 -6.62
C GLU A 89 11.02 6.79 -5.10
N LEU A 90 11.56 5.75 -4.47
CA LEU A 90 11.82 5.74 -3.02
C LEU A 90 12.75 6.87 -2.61
N LYS A 91 13.80 7.16 -3.39
CA LYS A 91 14.70 8.29 -3.15
C LYS A 91 13.97 9.62 -3.29
N GLY A 92 13.15 9.80 -4.32
CA GLY A 92 12.34 11.01 -4.53
C GLY A 92 11.30 11.22 -3.41
N LEU A 93 10.63 10.15 -2.98
CA LEU A 93 9.69 10.17 -1.86
C LEU A 93 10.40 10.56 -0.56
N ARG A 94 11.56 9.94 -0.26
CA ARG A 94 12.36 10.30 0.92
C ARG A 94 12.81 11.77 0.90
N GLN A 95 13.25 12.27 -0.25
CA GLN A 95 13.64 13.68 -0.41
C GLN A 95 12.45 14.63 -0.26
N SER A 96 11.32 14.33 -0.88
CA SER A 96 10.11 15.15 -0.75
C SER A 96 9.58 15.18 0.68
N LEU A 97 9.62 14.05 1.40
CA LEU A 97 9.30 13.95 2.81
C LEU A 97 10.27 14.80 3.65
N ALA A 98 11.58 14.73 3.39
CA ALA A 98 12.56 15.57 4.07
C ALA A 98 12.32 17.07 3.83
N ILE A 99 11.99 17.47 2.59
CA ILE A 99 11.63 18.85 2.25
C ILE A 99 10.35 19.27 2.97
N LYS A 100 9.32 18.42 3.02
CA LYS A 100 8.07 18.70 3.76
C LYS A 100 8.34 18.91 5.24
N LYS A 101 9.11 18.02 5.88
CA LYS A 101 9.53 18.18 7.28
C LYS A 101 10.27 19.50 7.52
N ARG A 102 11.20 19.87 6.63
CA ARG A 102 11.89 21.18 6.70
C ARG A 102 10.95 22.37 6.49
N ARG A 103 9.91 22.23 5.67
CA ARG A 103 8.89 23.27 5.44
C ARG A 103 7.90 23.38 6.59
N GLU A 104 7.62 22.29 7.31
CA GLU A 104 6.82 22.30 8.54
C GLU A 104 7.53 23.05 9.67
N THR A 105 8.86 22.95 9.74
CA THR A 105 9.70 23.81 10.59
C THR A 105 9.82 25.22 10.00
N LYS A 106 8.69 25.89 9.73
CA LYS A 106 8.69 27.33 9.41
C LYS A 106 9.35 28.07 10.57
N SER A 107 10.20 29.03 10.25
CA SER A 107 10.61 30.03 11.23
C SER A 107 9.36 30.75 11.73
N TYR A 108 9.04 30.58 13.01
CA TYR A 108 8.00 31.31 13.68
C TYR A 108 8.63 32.25 14.69
N THR A 109 8.00 33.40 14.91
CA THR A 109 8.38 34.29 15.98
C THR A 109 7.91 33.66 17.29
N LEU A 110 8.87 33.34 18.17
CA LEU A 110 8.56 32.99 19.55
C LEU A 110 7.99 34.27 20.19
N GLN A 111 6.68 34.27 20.45
CA GLN A 111 6.04 35.34 21.23
C GLN A 111 6.47 35.13 22.68
N LEU A 112 7.48 35.87 23.10
CA LEU A 112 7.83 35.98 24.51
C LEU A 112 6.87 37.00 25.12
N GLU A 113 6.37 36.72 26.33
CA GLU A 113 5.48 37.64 27.05
C GLU A 113 6.20 38.96 27.30
N ASP A 114 5.55 40.08 26.97
CA ASP A 114 6.09 41.41 27.23
C ASP A 114 6.31 41.60 28.73
N HIS A 115 7.48 42.12 29.11
CA HIS A 115 7.74 42.46 30.50
C HIS A 115 6.81 43.63 30.90
N PRO A 116 6.04 43.54 31.98
CA PRO A 116 5.03 44.54 32.34
C PRO A 116 5.58 45.95 32.62
N GLU A 117 6.89 46.10 32.77
CA GLU A 117 7.59 47.37 32.98
C GLU A 117 8.58 47.59 31.83
N TYR A 118 8.08 48.07 30.69
CA TYR A 118 8.93 48.41 29.54
C TYR A 118 9.27 49.90 29.54
N HIS A 119 10.55 50.23 29.75
CA HIS A 119 11.04 51.62 29.79
C HIS A 119 11.76 52.08 28.51
N GLY A 120 11.49 51.44 27.35
CA GLY A 120 11.97 51.96 26.05
C GLY A 120 13.39 51.55 25.62
N GLY A 121 13.94 50.44 26.13
CA GLY A 121 15.27 49.92 25.77
C GLY A 121 15.25 48.56 25.06
N ALA A 122 16.43 48.07 24.64
CA ALA A 122 16.56 46.72 24.08
C ALA A 122 16.21 45.65 25.13
N ILE A 123 15.26 44.75 24.81
CA ILE A 123 14.81 43.69 25.71
C ILE A 123 15.79 42.51 25.62
N TRP A 124 16.46 42.18 26.73
CA TRP A 124 17.35 41.03 26.81
C TRP A 124 16.63 39.82 27.38
N TRP A 125 16.56 38.74 26.60
CA TRP A 125 15.87 37.51 27.01
C TRP A 125 16.84 36.49 27.59
N SER A 126 16.53 35.97 28.78
CA SER A 126 17.31 34.87 29.35
C SER A 126 17.07 33.57 28.57
N PRO A 127 18.08 32.69 28.43
CA PRO A 127 17.92 31.39 27.77
C PRO A 127 16.79 30.55 28.38
N THR A 128 16.55 30.69 29.69
CA THR A 128 15.49 29.99 30.41
C THR A 128 14.10 30.48 30.00
N SER A 129 13.91 31.79 29.79
CA SER A 129 12.64 32.35 29.29
C SER A 129 12.30 31.79 27.91
N VAL A 130 13.27 31.79 26.99
CA VAL A 130 13.11 31.23 25.63
C VAL A 130 12.76 29.74 25.67
N LYS A 131 13.38 28.95 26.57
CA LYS A 131 13.05 27.53 26.74
C LYS A 131 11.60 27.33 27.18
N ARG A 132 11.12 28.07 28.18
CA ARG A 132 9.74 27.96 28.68
C ARG A 132 8.71 28.17 27.58
N VAL A 133 8.88 29.20 26.73
CA VAL A 133 7.94 29.46 25.63
C VAL A 133 7.96 28.31 24.60
N ARG A 134 9.13 27.75 24.30
CA ARG A 134 9.24 26.57 23.42
C ARG A 134 8.54 25.35 24.02
N ASP A 135 8.80 25.07 25.29
CA ASP A 135 8.23 23.92 25.99
C ASP A 135 6.70 24.03 26.08
N ASN A 136 6.18 25.21 26.45
CA ASN A 136 4.75 25.50 26.44
C ASN A 136 4.14 25.27 25.05
N LYS A 137 4.85 25.66 23.98
CA LYS A 137 4.36 25.47 22.62
C LYS A 137 4.31 23.99 22.23
N ILE A 138 5.34 23.23 22.59
CA ILE A 138 5.38 21.77 22.38
C ILE A 138 4.20 21.12 23.13
N GLN A 139 3.95 21.52 24.38
CA GLN A 139 2.82 21.03 25.16
C GLN A 139 1.48 21.37 24.51
N GLN A 140 1.29 22.61 24.03
CA GLN A 140 0.07 22.99 23.29
C GLN A 140 -0.14 22.14 22.04
N GLN A 141 0.93 21.84 21.29
CA GLN A 141 0.84 20.97 20.10
C GLN A 141 0.45 19.55 20.48
N GLN A 142 1.08 18.98 21.51
CA GLN A 142 0.75 17.64 22.02
C GLN A 142 -0.69 17.57 22.51
N GLN A 143 -1.16 18.56 23.26
CA GLN A 143 -2.55 18.64 23.71
C GLN A 143 -3.51 18.69 22.51
N ALA A 144 -3.24 19.53 21.51
CA ALA A 144 -4.07 19.61 20.31
C ALA A 144 -4.08 18.30 19.49
N GLU A 145 -2.99 17.53 19.48
CA GLU A 145 -2.94 16.20 18.87
C GLU A 145 -3.79 15.20 19.66
N LEU A 146 -3.64 15.16 20.99
CA LEU A 146 -4.44 14.31 21.85
C LEU A 146 -5.94 14.62 21.74
N GLU A 147 -6.32 15.90 21.68
CA GLU A 147 -7.72 16.29 21.46
C GLU A 147 -8.26 15.82 20.11
N LYS A 148 -7.45 15.86 19.05
CA LYS A 148 -7.85 15.34 17.73
C LYS A 148 -8.04 13.83 17.77
N LEU A 149 -7.15 13.11 18.44
CA LEU A 149 -7.28 11.66 18.63
C LEU A 149 -8.54 11.32 19.42
N GLN A 150 -8.80 12.00 20.55
CA GLN A 150 -10.01 11.82 21.34
C GLN A 150 -11.29 12.09 20.53
N LYS A 151 -11.31 13.16 19.72
CA LYS A 151 -12.45 13.46 18.85
C LYS A 151 -12.65 12.39 17.77
N ALA A 152 -11.57 11.82 17.23
CA ALA A 152 -11.64 10.72 16.28
C ALA A 152 -12.21 9.45 16.93
N GLU A 153 -11.70 9.08 18.12
CA GLU A 153 -12.20 7.94 18.90
C GLU A 153 -13.69 8.11 19.26
N GLN A 154 -14.09 9.29 19.71
CA GLN A 154 -15.50 9.60 20.01
C GLN A 154 -16.39 9.51 18.76
N ALA A 155 -15.91 9.96 17.61
CA ALA A 155 -16.62 9.81 16.34
C ALA A 155 -16.75 8.34 15.92
N GLU A 156 -15.73 7.52 16.14
CA GLU A 156 -15.78 6.08 15.89
C GLU A 156 -16.77 5.37 16.83
N ALA A 157 -16.72 5.68 18.13
CA ALA A 157 -17.65 5.14 19.10
C ALA A 157 -19.12 5.51 18.78
N SER A 158 -19.35 6.76 18.34
CA SER A 158 -20.68 7.23 17.91
C SER A 158 -21.19 6.48 16.67
N LYS A 159 -20.31 6.23 15.69
CA LYS A 159 -20.64 5.43 14.51
C LYS A 159 -20.95 3.98 14.88
N ALA A 160 -20.16 3.39 15.77
CA ALA A 160 -20.39 2.03 16.26
C ALA A 160 -21.74 1.92 16.99
N ALA A 161 -22.06 2.86 17.89
CA ALA A 161 -23.34 2.92 18.59
C ALA A 161 -24.53 3.00 17.61
N ARG A 162 -24.43 3.87 16.59
CA ARG A 162 -25.45 3.98 15.54
C ARG A 162 -25.63 2.68 14.77
N ASN A 163 -24.54 1.99 14.44
CA ASN A 163 -24.60 0.71 13.75
C ASN A 163 -25.25 -0.38 14.61
N CYS A 164 -24.90 -0.45 15.91
CA CYS A 164 -25.54 -1.37 16.85
C CYS A 164 -27.04 -1.09 16.97
N GLU A 165 -27.46 0.17 17.07
CA GLU A 165 -28.88 0.54 17.12
C GLU A 165 -29.63 0.12 15.84
N LEU A 166 -29.01 0.30 14.67
CA LEU A 166 -29.56 -0.16 13.40
C LEU A 166 -29.71 -1.69 13.35
N GLN A 167 -28.71 -2.43 13.83
CA GLN A 167 -28.77 -3.90 13.93
C GLN A 167 -29.90 -4.35 14.85
N LEU A 168 -30.05 -3.72 16.03
CA LEU A 168 -31.16 -4.02 16.95
C LEU A 168 -32.53 -3.74 16.31
N LYS A 169 -32.67 -2.62 15.59
CA LYS A 169 -33.92 -2.29 14.88
C LYS A 169 -34.20 -3.30 13.75
N ALA A 170 -33.17 -3.75 13.04
CA ALA A 170 -33.31 -4.78 12.01
C ALA A 170 -33.72 -6.13 12.60
N ALA A 171 -33.08 -6.58 13.67
CA ALA A 171 -33.44 -7.81 14.38
C ALA A 171 -34.91 -7.79 14.85
N ARG A 172 -35.36 -6.68 15.45
CA ARG A 172 -36.76 -6.48 15.85
C ARG A 172 -37.75 -6.47 14.68
N ARG A 173 -37.32 -6.12 13.46
CA ARG A 173 -38.18 -6.24 12.26
C ARG A 173 -38.33 -7.69 11.85
N VAL A 174 -37.21 -8.42 11.79
CA VAL A 174 -37.19 -9.84 11.44
C VAL A 174 -38.01 -10.68 12.42
N GLU A 175 -37.90 -10.43 13.73
CA GLU A 175 -38.73 -11.14 14.73
C GLU A 175 -40.23 -10.87 14.54
N ARG A 176 -40.61 -9.63 14.22
CA ARG A 176 -42.01 -9.30 13.94
C ARG A 176 -42.51 -10.00 12.68
N GLU A 177 -41.72 -10.02 11.61
CA GLU A 177 -42.06 -10.72 10.37
C GLU A 177 -42.24 -12.22 10.61
N LYS A 178 -41.34 -12.86 11.36
CA LYS A 178 -41.48 -14.26 11.78
C LYS A 178 -42.79 -14.50 12.56
N GLY A 179 -43.13 -13.62 13.51
CA GLY A 179 -44.41 -13.73 14.23
C GLY A 179 -45.64 -13.59 13.31
N TRP A 180 -45.59 -12.72 12.30
CA TRP A 180 -46.65 -12.62 11.29
C TRP A 180 -46.75 -13.88 10.42
N GLU A 181 -45.61 -14.48 10.05
CA GLU A 181 -45.57 -15.73 9.29
C GLU A 181 -46.12 -16.92 10.09
N GLU A 182 -45.75 -17.06 11.36
CA GLU A 182 -46.26 -18.10 12.25
C GLU A 182 -47.77 -17.97 12.45
N THR A 183 -48.26 -16.75 12.71
CA THR A 183 -49.71 -16.52 12.82
C THR A 183 -50.46 -16.78 11.51
N ARG A 184 -49.85 -16.51 10.35
CA ARG A 184 -50.40 -16.87 9.03
C ARG A 184 -50.46 -18.39 8.83
N LYS A 185 -49.38 -19.12 9.17
CA LYS A 185 -49.34 -20.60 9.11
C LYS A 185 -50.40 -21.21 10.01
N ARG A 186 -50.50 -20.78 11.27
CA ARG A 186 -51.52 -21.24 12.21
C ARG A 186 -52.94 -21.01 11.68
N LYS A 187 -53.21 -19.83 11.11
CA LYS A 187 -54.52 -19.53 10.50
C LYS A 187 -54.81 -20.39 9.27
N ALA A 188 -53.80 -20.75 8.49
CA ALA A 188 -53.94 -21.64 7.33
C ALA A 188 -54.19 -23.08 7.76
N GLU A 189 -53.45 -23.58 8.74
CA GLU A 189 -53.65 -24.92 9.35
C GLU A 189 -55.04 -25.04 9.97
N GLU A 190 -55.46 -24.04 10.76
CA GLU A 190 -56.80 -24.04 11.37
C GLU A 190 -57.91 -24.02 10.30
N LYS A 191 -57.71 -23.32 9.17
CA LYS A 191 -58.64 -23.37 8.05
C LYS A 191 -58.66 -24.75 7.39
N ALA A 192 -57.49 -25.34 7.12
CA ALA A 192 -57.38 -26.67 6.54
C ALA A 192 -58.00 -27.75 7.44
N GLU A 193 -57.82 -27.66 8.76
CA GLU A 193 -58.44 -28.57 9.72
C GLU A 193 -59.96 -28.41 9.76
N ARG A 194 -60.47 -27.17 9.74
CA ARG A 194 -61.91 -26.91 9.63
C ARG A 194 -62.50 -27.46 8.34
N GLU A 195 -61.80 -27.31 7.22
CA GLU A 195 -62.20 -27.85 5.92
C GLU A 195 -62.18 -29.38 5.94
N HIS A 196 -61.12 -30.01 6.42
CA HIS A 196 -61.03 -31.46 6.60
C HIS A 196 -62.18 -32.00 7.48
N ARG A 197 -62.48 -31.33 8.61
CA ARG A 197 -63.59 -31.70 9.49
C ARG A 197 -64.96 -31.48 8.84
N ARG A 198 -65.10 -30.56 7.89
CA ARG A 198 -66.33 -30.42 7.07
C ARG A 198 -66.42 -31.58 6.09
N SER A 199 -65.36 -31.85 5.33
CA SER A 199 -65.32 -32.98 4.38
C SER A 199 -65.60 -34.33 5.04
N LEU A 200 -65.05 -34.60 6.23
CA LEU A 200 -65.38 -35.82 7.00
C LEU A 200 -66.85 -35.89 7.40
N ARG A 201 -67.45 -34.76 7.81
CA ARG A 201 -68.88 -34.69 8.15
C ARG A 201 -69.75 -34.92 6.92
N ASP A 202 -69.38 -34.35 5.79
CA ASP A 202 -70.11 -34.50 4.54
C ASP A 202 -69.98 -35.93 3.99
N ALA A 203 -68.80 -36.56 4.09
CA ALA A 203 -68.60 -37.97 3.76
C ALA A 203 -69.40 -38.91 4.68
N ALA A 204 -69.43 -38.65 5.99
CA ALA A 204 -70.24 -39.43 6.94
C ALA A 204 -71.74 -39.30 6.65
N LYS A 205 -72.23 -38.10 6.31
CA LYS A 205 -73.61 -37.89 5.84
C LYS A 205 -73.90 -38.64 4.55
N ALA A 206 -72.96 -38.67 3.61
CA ALA A 206 -73.10 -39.42 2.36
C ALA A 206 -73.17 -40.95 2.57
N ILE A 207 -72.43 -41.48 3.55
CA ILE A 207 -72.49 -42.90 3.96
C ILE A 207 -73.80 -43.22 4.71
N GLN A 208 -74.36 -42.27 5.46
CA GLN A 208 -75.62 -42.44 6.19
C GLN A 208 -76.88 -42.31 5.31
N LEU A 209 -76.76 -41.82 4.07
CA LEU A 209 -77.85 -41.89 3.11
C LEU A 209 -78.00 -43.35 2.65
N PRO A 210 -79.14 -44.01 2.91
CA PRO A 210 -79.35 -45.37 2.42
C PRO A 210 -79.40 -45.39 0.90
N GLN A 211 -78.83 -46.45 0.31
CA GLN A 211 -79.17 -46.94 -1.02
C GLN A 211 -80.67 -47.30 -1.03
N SER A 212 -81.56 -46.31 -1.17
CA SER A 212 -83.01 -46.51 -1.23
C SER A 212 -83.61 -45.78 -2.43
N VAL A 213 -83.08 -46.06 -3.62
CA VAL A 213 -83.85 -45.98 -4.87
C VAL A 213 -83.48 -47.19 -5.73
N ALA A 214 -83.73 -48.38 -5.18
CA ALA A 214 -83.94 -49.59 -5.95
C ALA A 214 -85.14 -50.30 -5.28
N VAL A 215 -86.12 -50.71 -6.09
CA VAL A 215 -87.41 -51.32 -5.71
C VAL A 215 -88.39 -50.25 -5.20
N ILE A 216 -89.48 -49.90 -5.89
CA ILE A 216 -90.74 -50.65 -6.15
C ILE A 216 -91.40 -49.89 -7.34
N ALA A 217 -91.61 -50.50 -8.51
CA ALA A 217 -92.79 -51.28 -8.95
C ALA A 217 -94.11 -50.48 -8.95
#